data_AF-A0A8E2EBF1-F1
#
_entry.id   AF-A0A8E2EBF1-F1
#
_cell.length_a   1.000
_cell.length_b   1.000
_cell.length_c   1.000
_cell.angle_alpha   90.00
_cell.angle_beta   90.00
_cell.angle_gamma   90.00
#
_symmetry.space_group_name_H-M   'P 1'
#
loop_
_entity.id
_entity.type
_entity.pdbx_description
1 polymer ?
#
loop_
_entity_poly.entity_id
_entity_poly.type
_entity_poly.pdbx_seq_one_letter_code
_entity_poly.pdbx_strand_id
1 'polypeptide(L)'
;MPTTPCPLPEVEAALSPYIHTRQETFRIRQTIASHLASQLTTTNESETDLSHFSLGCPPPSLRVKRIPPEFTGTRRNYLEVLQANIAARDRYNELKSDLDELRNQHVTDSTSRVEAANDQEATHAYITLLRQRRRLEKLQIIQKSLDKLVDAQPNPGHKDMKTLLKETIGEQPDLPTAKLGEQAADPQLEELMLRLKKEVLGAKRAMDEANERRTEAQRQAEGRRNPGLQEQVYALRCARDELVEWVEGELAKLVEEEESVLEDLSPVKKQPNAEVGHTDERPYQEQLQERYEKYVAARASLISTVDGMSASGKGITGADGPKSKSLPASLQDAIPTLKVADILPYLPSLLQTARDERSLLQQTTYFRHQLASASEEILRTIRRLAGESHLAAPGSTTTLAWANAAKEATASTTEDVEGNLEEAKKRVRSAKQVLDDVQSRRENFERLGI
;
A
#
# COMPACT_ATOMS: atom_id res chain seq x y z
N MET A 1 -3.20 48.17 -0.04
CA MET A 1 -2.64 47.06 -0.82
C MET A 1 -2.48 47.54 -2.24
N PRO A 2 -1.27 47.50 -2.83
CA PRO A 2 -1.03 48.01 -4.17
C PRO A 2 -1.75 47.12 -5.20
N THR A 3 -2.68 47.71 -5.94
CA THR A 3 -3.41 47.08 -7.04
C THR A 3 -2.50 47.06 -8.26
N THR A 4 -1.90 45.91 -8.56
CA THR A 4 -1.28 45.68 -9.87
C THR A 4 -2.39 45.71 -10.93
N PRO A 5 -2.32 46.59 -11.94
CA PRO A 5 -3.36 46.68 -12.97
C PRO A 5 -3.45 45.37 -13.76
N CYS A 6 -4.67 44.91 -14.01
CA CYS A 6 -4.93 43.66 -14.72
C CYS A 6 -4.42 43.77 -16.17
N PRO A 7 -3.76 42.74 -16.73
CA PRO A 7 -3.20 42.80 -18.09
C PRO A 7 -4.26 42.91 -19.20
N LEU A 8 -5.56 42.78 -18.87
CA LEU A 8 -6.68 42.85 -19.81
C LEU A 8 -7.82 43.72 -19.23
N PRO A 9 -7.96 44.99 -19.67
CA PRO A 9 -8.92 45.94 -19.09
C PRO A 9 -10.39 45.58 -19.39
N GLU A 10 -10.67 44.90 -20.50
CA GLU A 10 -12.02 44.43 -20.84
C GLU A 10 -12.52 43.35 -19.87
N VAL A 11 -11.61 42.47 -19.43
CA VAL A 11 -11.91 41.41 -18.44
C VAL A 11 -12.10 42.03 -17.06
N GLU A 12 -11.29 43.03 -16.71
CA GLU A 12 -11.46 43.78 -15.46
C GLU A 12 -12.78 44.54 -15.44
N ALA A 13 -13.20 45.17 -16.54
CA ALA A 13 -14.50 45.82 -16.64
C ALA A 13 -15.66 44.82 -16.49
N ALA A 14 -15.58 43.66 -17.15
CA ALA A 14 -16.61 42.61 -17.07
C ALA A 14 -16.70 41.96 -15.67
N LEU A 15 -15.57 41.81 -14.97
CA LEU A 15 -15.50 41.21 -13.64
C LEU A 15 -15.64 42.21 -12.49
N SER A 16 -15.48 43.52 -12.76
CA SER A 16 -15.61 44.59 -11.76
C SER A 16 -16.88 44.52 -10.89
N PRO A 17 -18.09 44.18 -11.40
CA PRO A 17 -19.27 44.04 -10.54
C PRO A 17 -19.24 42.81 -9.63
N TYR A 18 -18.37 41.82 -9.91
CA TYR A 18 -18.23 40.57 -9.15
C TYR A 18 -16.97 40.55 -8.27
N ILE A 19 -16.02 41.46 -8.48
CA ILE A 19 -14.81 41.60 -7.68
C ILE A 19 -15.11 42.58 -6.54
N HIS A 20 -15.30 42.03 -5.36
CA HIS A 20 -15.52 42.82 -4.14
C HIS A 20 -14.27 42.79 -3.27
N THR A 21 -14.07 43.87 -2.49
CA THR A 21 -13.04 43.87 -1.46
C THR A 21 -13.33 42.82 -0.38
N ARG A 22 -12.31 42.39 0.37
CA ARG A 22 -12.49 41.42 1.46
C ARG A 22 -13.51 41.90 2.51
N GLN A 23 -13.60 43.21 2.74
CA GLN A 23 -14.55 43.78 3.69
C GLN A 23 -15.98 43.77 3.15
N GLU A 24 -16.17 44.11 1.87
CA GLU A 24 -17.48 44.06 1.21
C GLU A 24 -18.01 42.63 1.11
N THR A 25 -17.17 41.67 0.71
CA THR A 25 -17.55 40.25 0.69
C THR A 25 -17.97 39.74 2.07
N PHE A 26 -17.25 40.15 3.12
CA PHE A 26 -17.64 39.81 4.50
C PHE A 26 -19.00 40.41 4.87
N ARG A 27 -19.23 41.69 4.58
CA ARG A 27 -20.53 42.36 4.81
C ARG A 27 -21.66 41.68 4.06
N ILE A 28 -21.46 41.35 2.78
CA ILE A 28 -22.45 40.65 1.94
C ILE A 28 -22.77 39.26 2.54
N ARG A 29 -21.75 38.50 2.96
CA ARG A 29 -21.97 37.19 3.60
C ARG A 29 -22.72 37.33 4.91
N GLN A 30 -22.41 38.35 5.69
CA GLN A 30 -23.07 38.61 6.97
C GLN A 30 -24.54 38.99 6.78
N THR A 31 -24.87 39.86 5.81
CA THR A 31 -26.26 40.24 5.52
C THR A 31 -27.09 39.07 4.98
N ILE A 32 -26.50 38.23 4.12
CA ILE A 32 -27.15 37.00 3.65
C ILE A 32 -27.36 36.04 4.83
N ALA A 33 -26.34 35.84 5.67
CA ALA A 33 -26.45 34.96 6.83
C ALA A 33 -27.52 35.42 7.80
N SER A 34 -27.62 36.72 8.11
CA SER A 34 -28.68 37.26 8.96
C SER A 34 -30.08 37.08 8.36
N HIS A 35 -30.19 37.22 7.03
CA HIS A 35 -31.46 37.04 6.33
C HIS A 35 -31.91 35.57 6.27
N LEU A 36 -30.97 34.63 6.20
CA LEU A 36 -31.27 33.20 6.30
C LEU A 36 -31.55 32.79 7.75
N ALA A 37 -30.78 33.31 8.71
CA ALA A 37 -30.94 33.03 10.13
C ALA A 37 -32.34 33.41 10.66
N SER A 38 -32.94 34.50 10.18
CA SER A 38 -34.29 34.91 10.58
C SER A 38 -35.38 33.86 10.26
N GLN A 39 -35.10 32.94 9.34
CA GLN A 39 -36.05 31.95 8.81
C GLN A 39 -35.81 30.55 9.36
N LEU A 40 -34.70 30.40 10.08
CA LEU A 40 -34.31 29.17 10.72
C LEU A 40 -34.68 29.26 12.20
N THR A 41 -35.00 28.12 12.78
CA THR A 41 -35.20 27.95 14.22
C THR A 41 -34.22 26.92 14.73
N THR A 42 -33.61 27.21 15.86
CA THR A 42 -32.84 26.22 16.61
C THR A 42 -33.75 25.64 17.68
N THR A 43 -33.83 24.31 17.77
CA THR A 43 -34.67 23.60 18.76
C THR A 43 -34.15 23.73 20.18
N ASN A 44 -32.87 24.05 20.33
CA ASN A 44 -32.23 24.29 21.62
C ASN A 44 -32.13 25.80 21.81
N GLU A 45 -32.64 26.31 22.93
CA GLU A 45 -32.58 27.72 23.34
C GLU A 45 -31.15 28.23 23.56
N SER A 46 -30.13 27.42 23.32
CA SER A 46 -28.77 27.89 23.18
C SER A 46 -28.64 28.68 21.88
N GLU A 47 -28.61 30.00 22.04
CA GLU A 47 -28.28 31.02 21.03
C GLU A 47 -26.92 30.70 20.38
N THR A 48 -26.92 29.71 19.49
CA THR A 48 -25.79 29.48 18.60
C THR A 48 -25.97 30.48 17.48
N ASP A 49 -25.18 31.56 17.53
CA ASP A 49 -25.13 32.56 16.49
C ASP A 49 -24.95 31.85 15.14
N LEU A 50 -25.99 31.91 14.31
CA LEU A 50 -26.01 31.31 12.97
C LEU A 50 -25.08 32.13 12.07
N SER A 51 -23.78 31.84 12.16
CA SER A 51 -22.76 32.44 11.33
C SER A 51 -22.79 31.87 9.91
N HIS A 52 -22.19 32.58 8.97
CA HIS A 52 -22.05 32.10 7.58
C HIS A 52 -21.34 30.73 7.47
N PHE A 53 -20.49 30.37 8.43
CA PHE A 53 -19.83 29.06 8.46
C PHE A 53 -20.78 27.94 8.93
N SER A 54 -21.69 28.22 9.87
CA SER A 54 -22.66 27.21 10.34
C SER A 54 -23.73 26.90 9.29
N LEU A 55 -24.05 27.85 8.41
CA LEU A 55 -24.94 27.60 7.26
C LEU A 55 -24.33 26.69 6.20
N GLY A 56 -22.99 26.63 6.11
CA GLY A 56 -22.29 25.68 5.23
C GLY A 56 -22.37 24.23 5.73
N CYS A 57 -22.49 24.05 7.05
CA CYS A 57 -22.65 22.74 7.68
C CYS A 57 -23.73 22.83 8.78
N PRO A 58 -25.02 22.68 8.41
CA PRO A 58 -26.11 22.97 9.34
C PRO A 58 -26.10 22.00 10.53
N PRO A 59 -26.11 22.53 11.77
CA PRO A 59 -26.13 21.70 12.98
C PRO A 59 -27.44 20.89 13.04
N PRO A 60 -27.45 19.75 13.76
CA PRO A 60 -28.61 18.86 13.82
C PRO A 60 -29.83 19.46 14.54
N SER A 61 -29.65 20.53 15.30
CA SER A 61 -30.69 21.27 16.02
C SER A 61 -31.46 22.28 15.15
N LEU A 62 -31.08 22.42 13.88
CA LEU A 62 -31.62 23.45 12.98
C LEU A 62 -32.90 22.96 12.30
N ARG A 63 -33.93 23.80 12.32
CA ARG A 63 -35.26 23.59 11.72
C ARG A 63 -35.63 24.79 10.84
N VAL A 64 -36.49 24.55 9.85
CA VAL A 64 -37.00 25.60 8.94
C VAL A 64 -38.44 25.93 9.35
N LYS A 65 -38.73 27.20 9.64
CA LYS A 65 -40.08 27.64 10.07
C LYS A 65 -41.14 27.49 8.98
N ARG A 66 -40.88 28.07 7.80
CA ARG A 66 -41.68 27.98 6.56
C ARG A 66 -40.95 28.74 5.47
N ILE A 67 -40.84 28.21 4.26
CA ILE A 67 -40.21 28.90 3.13
C ILE A 67 -41.15 30.02 2.64
N PRO A 68 -40.78 31.31 2.76
CA PRO A 68 -41.58 32.39 2.22
C PRO A 68 -41.62 32.33 0.69
N PRO A 69 -42.77 32.64 0.04
CA PRO A 69 -42.87 32.64 -1.43
C PRO A 69 -42.02 33.74 -2.09
N GLU A 70 -41.50 34.68 -1.31
CA GLU A 70 -40.64 35.78 -1.75
C GLU A 70 -39.23 35.32 -2.16
N PHE A 71 -38.81 34.12 -1.77
CA PHE A 71 -37.54 33.57 -2.25
C PHE A 71 -37.69 32.97 -3.63
N THR A 72 -36.93 33.53 -4.56
CA THR A 72 -36.77 33.01 -5.91
C THR A 72 -35.35 32.47 -6.11
N GLY A 73 -35.22 31.48 -6.99
CA GLY A 73 -33.94 30.92 -7.41
C GLY A 73 -33.19 30.14 -6.30
N THR A 74 -31.88 30.36 -6.21
CA THR A 74 -30.95 29.54 -5.44
C THR A 74 -31.21 29.52 -3.94
N ARG A 75 -31.71 30.61 -3.38
CA ARG A 75 -32.02 30.72 -1.94
C ARG A 75 -33.17 29.80 -1.54
N ARG A 76 -34.20 29.72 -2.39
CA ARG A 76 -35.32 28.80 -2.20
C ARG A 76 -34.86 27.36 -2.31
N ASN A 77 -34.08 27.04 -3.35
CA ASN A 77 -33.52 25.70 -3.53
C ASN A 77 -32.68 25.28 -2.31
N TYR A 78 -31.89 26.18 -1.74
CA TYR A 78 -31.12 25.90 -0.52
C TYR A 78 -32.03 25.56 0.67
N LEU A 79 -33.10 26.33 0.90
CA LEU A 79 -34.04 26.05 1.99
C LEU A 79 -34.81 24.74 1.78
N GLU A 80 -35.20 24.43 0.54
CA GLU A 80 -35.85 23.16 0.18
C GLU A 80 -34.91 21.97 0.41
N VAL A 81 -33.66 22.06 -0.03
CA VAL A 81 -32.63 21.04 0.20
C VAL A 81 -32.35 20.87 1.69
N LEU A 82 -32.29 21.98 2.43
CA LEU A 82 -32.06 21.94 3.87
C LEU A 82 -33.23 21.27 4.60
N GLN A 83 -34.48 21.55 4.19
CA GLN A 83 -35.67 20.85 4.70
C GLN A 83 -35.63 19.35 4.37
N ALA A 84 -35.28 18.98 3.15
CA ALA A 84 -35.15 17.58 2.74
C ALA A 84 -34.04 16.86 3.52
N ASN A 85 -32.91 17.52 3.78
CA ASN A 85 -31.81 16.98 4.58
C ASN A 85 -32.24 16.74 6.03
N ILE A 86 -32.93 17.72 6.63
CA ILE A 86 -33.49 17.57 7.98
C ILE A 86 -34.45 16.37 8.03
N ALA A 87 -35.39 16.26 7.09
CA ALA A 87 -36.32 15.14 7.03
C ALA A 87 -35.61 13.78 6.84
N ALA A 88 -34.54 13.75 6.03
CA ALA A 88 -33.73 12.54 5.85
C ALA A 88 -32.97 12.15 7.13
N ARG A 89 -32.45 13.15 7.88
CA ARG A 89 -31.80 12.93 9.17
C ARG A 89 -32.78 12.42 10.22
N ASP A 90 -33.99 12.98 10.29
CA ASP A 90 -35.02 12.51 11.21
C ASP A 90 -35.37 11.05 10.93
N ARG A 91 -35.63 10.69 9.67
CA ARG A 91 -35.89 9.30 9.25
C ARG A 91 -34.73 8.35 9.57
N TYR A 92 -33.49 8.82 9.39
CA TYR A 92 -32.32 8.03 9.75
C TYR A 92 -32.24 7.80 11.25
N ASN A 93 -32.51 8.83 12.05
CA ASN A 93 -32.50 8.72 13.50
C ASN A 93 -33.64 7.82 14.01
N GLU A 94 -34.84 7.90 13.42
CA GLU A 94 -35.96 7.00 13.68
C GLU A 94 -35.59 5.55 13.36
N LEU A 95 -35.07 5.29 12.16
CA LEU A 95 -34.64 3.94 11.79
C LEU A 95 -33.53 3.43 12.71
N LYS A 96 -32.63 4.32 13.15
CA LYS A 96 -31.57 3.97 14.09
C LYS A 96 -32.14 3.63 15.46
N SER A 97 -33.10 4.39 15.98
CA SER A 97 -33.76 4.06 17.24
C SER A 97 -34.53 2.74 17.13
N ASP A 98 -35.23 2.50 16.01
CA ASP A 98 -35.95 1.24 15.78
C ASP A 98 -34.98 0.05 15.76
N LEU A 99 -33.82 0.20 15.11
CA LEU A 99 -32.78 -0.83 15.10
C LEU A 99 -32.16 -1.05 16.48
N ASP A 100 -31.91 0.02 17.23
CA ASP A 100 -31.39 -0.08 18.60
C ASP A 100 -32.43 -0.73 19.53
N GLU A 101 -33.72 -0.43 19.38
CA GLU A 101 -34.82 -1.10 20.07
C GLU A 101 -34.90 -2.59 19.72
N LEU A 102 -34.86 -2.94 18.43
CA LEU A 102 -34.90 -4.34 17.99
C LEU A 102 -33.68 -5.12 18.49
N ARG A 103 -32.50 -4.48 18.49
CA ARG A 103 -31.28 -5.04 19.07
C ARG A 103 -31.43 -5.28 20.57
N ASN A 104 -31.99 -4.32 21.30
CA ASN A 104 -32.20 -4.43 22.73
C ASN A 104 -33.25 -5.51 23.07
N GLN A 105 -34.34 -5.62 22.30
CA GLN A 105 -35.34 -6.68 22.42
C GLN A 105 -34.73 -8.07 22.20
N HIS A 106 -33.87 -8.23 21.17
CA HIS A 106 -33.17 -9.49 20.94
C HIS A 106 -32.21 -9.84 22.09
N VAL A 107 -31.57 -8.85 22.72
CA VAL A 107 -30.71 -9.08 23.89
C VAL A 107 -31.56 -9.52 25.10
N THR A 108 -32.74 -8.95 25.31
CA THR A 108 -33.62 -9.36 26.42
C THR A 108 -34.28 -10.73 26.23
N ASP A 109 -34.67 -11.07 24.99
CA ASP A 109 -35.25 -12.38 24.65
C ASP A 109 -34.19 -13.50 24.57
N SER A 110 -32.91 -13.16 24.39
CA SER A 110 -31.81 -14.13 24.39
C SER A 110 -31.52 -14.80 25.74
N THR A 111 -32.36 -14.57 26.76
CA THR A 111 -32.35 -15.34 28.01
C THR A 111 -32.89 -16.77 27.83
N SER A 112 -33.57 -17.10 26.72
CA SER A 112 -33.82 -18.48 26.26
C SER A 112 -32.68 -19.00 25.35
N ARG A 113 -31.50 -19.13 25.95
CA ARG A 113 -30.18 -19.08 25.26
C ARG A 113 -29.74 -20.30 24.42
N VAL A 114 -30.49 -21.40 24.35
CA VAL A 114 -29.99 -22.63 23.69
C VAL A 114 -30.52 -22.81 22.26
N GLU A 115 -31.76 -22.40 21.98
CA GLU A 115 -32.35 -22.52 20.62
C GLU A 115 -31.93 -21.34 19.73
N ALA A 116 -31.83 -20.13 20.28
CA ALA A 116 -31.44 -18.92 19.55
C ALA A 116 -29.99 -18.96 19.00
N ALA A 117 -29.08 -19.70 19.63
CA ALA A 117 -27.70 -19.83 19.13
C ALA A 117 -27.64 -20.68 17.85
N ASN A 118 -28.45 -21.75 17.79
CA ASN A 118 -28.58 -22.59 16.60
C ASN A 118 -29.29 -21.84 15.47
N ASP A 119 -30.30 -21.03 15.78
CA ASP A 119 -30.99 -20.20 14.78
C ASP A 119 -30.10 -19.06 14.25
N GLN A 120 -29.25 -18.48 15.09
CA GLN A 120 -28.25 -17.48 14.65
C GLN A 120 -27.19 -18.11 13.74
N GLU A 121 -26.74 -19.33 14.02
CA GLU A 121 -25.80 -20.04 13.15
C GLU A 121 -26.45 -20.44 11.82
N ALA A 122 -27.70 -20.92 11.85
CA ALA A 122 -28.47 -21.26 10.66
C ALA A 122 -28.77 -20.03 9.77
N THR A 123 -29.14 -18.90 10.38
CA THR A 123 -29.36 -17.64 9.64
C THR A 123 -28.06 -17.07 9.08
N HIS A 124 -26.95 -17.17 9.82
CA HIS A 124 -25.64 -16.76 9.32
C HIS A 124 -25.17 -17.64 8.15
N ALA A 125 -25.35 -18.96 8.24
CA ALA A 125 -25.09 -19.90 7.16
C ALA A 125 -25.98 -19.63 5.92
N TYR A 126 -27.24 -19.24 6.12
CA TYR A 126 -28.14 -18.88 5.03
C TYR A 126 -27.73 -17.56 4.35
N ILE A 127 -27.33 -16.55 5.14
CA ILE A 127 -26.85 -15.26 4.62
C ILE A 127 -25.54 -15.45 3.82
N THR A 128 -24.62 -16.29 4.30
CA THR A 128 -23.39 -16.58 3.55
C THR A 128 -23.69 -17.28 2.24
N LEU A 129 -24.62 -18.24 2.21
CA LEU A 129 -25.11 -18.85 0.96
C LEU A 129 -25.72 -17.82 -0.01
N LEU A 130 -26.57 -16.91 0.49
CA LEU A 130 -27.15 -15.84 -0.34
C LEU A 130 -26.07 -14.93 -0.94
N ARG A 131 -25.05 -14.57 -0.16
CA ARG A 131 -23.91 -13.76 -0.63
C ARG A 131 -23.11 -14.51 -1.69
N GLN A 132 -22.88 -15.80 -1.50
CA GLN A 132 -22.19 -16.65 -2.47
C GLN A 132 -22.99 -16.77 -3.77
N ARG A 133 -24.30 -16.99 -3.69
CA ARG A 133 -25.20 -17.04 -4.87
C ARG A 133 -25.18 -15.72 -5.64
N ARG A 134 -25.27 -14.59 -4.95
CA ARG A 134 -25.20 -13.26 -5.58
C ARG A 134 -23.82 -13.00 -6.22
N ARG A 135 -22.74 -13.55 -5.64
CA ARG A 135 -21.39 -13.48 -6.23
C ARG A 135 -21.31 -14.33 -7.50
N LEU A 136 -21.91 -15.52 -7.51
CA LEU A 136 -21.98 -16.36 -8.70
C LEU A 136 -22.81 -15.72 -9.81
N GLU A 137 -23.96 -15.10 -9.49
CA GLU A 137 -24.76 -14.36 -10.47
C GLU A 137 -23.96 -13.22 -11.10
N LYS A 138 -23.22 -12.46 -10.30
CA LYS A 138 -22.32 -11.41 -10.80
C LYS A 138 -21.23 -11.97 -11.71
N LEU A 139 -20.60 -13.09 -11.32
CA LEU A 139 -19.58 -13.74 -12.14
C LEU A 139 -20.17 -14.28 -13.45
N GLN A 140 -21.39 -14.83 -13.43
CA GLN A 140 -22.09 -15.27 -14.64
C GLN A 140 -22.42 -14.10 -15.56
N ILE A 141 -22.75 -12.92 -15.02
CA ILE A 141 -22.97 -11.72 -15.84
C ILE A 141 -21.65 -11.30 -16.50
N ILE A 142 -20.54 -11.30 -15.75
CA ILE A 142 -19.20 -10.99 -16.29
C ILE A 142 -18.83 -12.01 -17.37
N GLN A 143 -18.99 -13.30 -17.12
CA GLN A 143 -18.72 -14.35 -18.10
C GLN A 143 -19.58 -14.17 -19.36
N LYS A 144 -20.90 -13.99 -19.23
CA LYS A 144 -21.78 -13.72 -20.37
C LYS A 144 -21.40 -12.44 -21.12
N SER A 145 -20.88 -11.42 -20.43
CA SER A 145 -20.41 -10.20 -21.08
C SER A 145 -19.08 -10.40 -21.81
N LEU A 146 -18.20 -11.24 -21.27
CA LEU A 146 -16.95 -11.64 -21.93
C LEU A 146 -17.24 -12.52 -23.14
N ASP A 147 -18.13 -13.51 -23.02
CA ASP A 147 -18.57 -14.34 -24.15
C ASP A 147 -19.16 -13.47 -25.26
N LYS A 148 -20.01 -12.50 -24.91
CA LYS A 148 -20.54 -11.51 -25.87
C LYS A 148 -19.46 -10.61 -26.47
N LEU A 149 -18.41 -10.25 -25.73
CA LEU A 149 -17.29 -9.48 -26.26
C LEU A 149 -16.41 -10.32 -27.19
N VAL A 150 -16.24 -11.60 -26.89
CA VAL A 150 -15.57 -12.58 -27.75
C VAL A 150 -16.37 -12.83 -29.03
N ASP A 151 -17.70 -12.90 -28.94
CA ASP A 151 -18.59 -13.05 -30.08
C ASP A 151 -18.72 -11.74 -30.90
N ALA A 152 -18.71 -10.58 -30.25
CA ALA A 152 -18.82 -9.26 -30.90
C ALA A 152 -17.49 -8.73 -31.45
N GLN A 153 -16.36 -9.25 -30.98
CA GLN A 153 -15.05 -9.08 -31.61
C GLN A 153 -14.69 -10.36 -32.37
N PRO A 154 -15.09 -10.51 -33.64
CA PRO A 154 -14.36 -11.42 -34.52
C PRO A 154 -12.98 -10.79 -34.70
N ASN A 155 -12.08 -11.07 -33.76
CA ASN A 155 -10.69 -10.71 -33.86
C ASN A 155 -10.17 -11.39 -35.14
N PRO A 156 -9.69 -10.66 -36.17
CA PRO A 156 -9.13 -11.28 -37.37
C PRO A 156 -7.86 -12.11 -37.06
N GLY A 157 -7.37 -12.07 -35.82
CA GLY A 157 -6.27 -12.88 -35.30
C GLY A 157 -6.64 -14.29 -34.80
N HIS A 158 -7.91 -14.69 -34.81
CA HIS A 158 -8.33 -16.08 -34.52
C HIS A 158 -8.89 -16.80 -35.75
N LYS A 159 -8.42 -16.43 -36.96
CA LYS A 159 -8.31 -17.46 -38.00
C LYS A 159 -7.35 -18.52 -37.47
N ASP A 160 -7.81 -19.77 -37.45
CA ASP A 160 -7.04 -20.93 -37.05
C ASP A 160 -5.60 -20.78 -37.56
N MET A 161 -4.60 -20.80 -36.69
CA MET A 161 -3.20 -20.47 -37.04
C MET A 161 -2.70 -21.27 -38.25
N LYS A 162 -3.27 -22.47 -38.47
CA LYS A 162 -3.08 -23.31 -39.65
C LYS A 162 -3.59 -22.69 -40.96
N THR A 163 -4.71 -21.96 -40.94
CA THR A 163 -5.26 -21.27 -42.11
C THR A 163 -4.46 -20.03 -42.48
N LEU A 164 -3.96 -19.28 -41.49
CA LEU A 164 -3.05 -18.15 -41.74
C LEU A 164 -1.68 -18.61 -42.23
N LEU A 165 -1.16 -19.73 -41.71
CA LEU A 165 0.07 -20.36 -42.22
C LEU A 165 -0.08 -20.87 -43.66
N LYS A 166 -1.22 -21.46 -44.02
CA LYS A 166 -1.53 -21.85 -45.41
C LYS A 166 -1.65 -20.65 -46.35
N GLU A 167 -2.27 -19.55 -45.91
CA GLU A 167 -2.44 -18.33 -46.73
C GLU A 167 -1.12 -17.54 -46.91
N THR A 168 -0.22 -17.54 -45.92
CA THR A 168 1.01 -16.72 -45.93
C THR A 168 2.25 -17.43 -46.49
N ILE A 169 2.35 -18.75 -46.33
CA ILE A 169 3.55 -19.53 -46.71
C ILE A 169 3.28 -20.43 -47.94
N GLY A 170 2.02 -20.63 -48.31
CA GLY A 170 1.62 -21.60 -49.33
C GLY A 170 1.65 -23.03 -48.80
N GLU A 171 0.94 -23.93 -49.47
CA GLU A 171 0.89 -25.34 -49.08
C GLU A 171 2.26 -25.99 -49.30
N GLN A 172 2.90 -26.40 -48.20
CA GLN A 172 4.20 -27.05 -48.20
C GLN A 172 4.13 -28.30 -49.08
N PRO A 173 5.04 -28.49 -50.05
CA PRO A 173 5.03 -29.69 -50.88
C PRO A 173 5.19 -30.90 -49.97
N ASP A 174 4.37 -31.94 -50.20
CA ASP A 174 4.39 -33.17 -49.42
C ASP A 174 5.83 -33.69 -49.35
N LEU A 175 6.41 -33.55 -48.15
CA LEU A 175 7.68 -34.18 -47.82
C LEU A 175 7.43 -35.68 -47.89
N PRO A 176 8.32 -36.46 -48.53
CA PRO A 176 8.13 -37.88 -48.68
C PRO A 176 7.93 -38.48 -47.29
N THR A 177 6.79 -39.13 -47.13
CA THR A 177 6.32 -39.89 -45.97
C THR A 177 7.33 -40.99 -45.64
N ALA A 178 8.42 -40.60 -45.01
CA ALA A 178 9.40 -41.50 -44.45
C ALA A 178 10.10 -40.78 -43.30
N LYS A 179 9.68 -41.15 -42.09
CA LYS A 179 10.44 -41.00 -40.84
C LYS A 179 10.42 -39.64 -40.13
N LEU A 180 9.22 -39.13 -39.85
CA LEU A 180 9.03 -38.22 -38.71
C LEU A 180 7.88 -38.71 -37.79
N GLY A 181 7.76 -40.03 -37.65
CA GLY A 181 7.01 -40.70 -36.59
C GLY A 181 7.94 -41.38 -35.56
N GLU A 182 9.25 -41.15 -35.66
CA GLU A 182 10.29 -41.85 -34.87
C GLU A 182 11.41 -40.89 -34.44
N GLN A 183 11.09 -39.66 -34.05
CA GLN A 183 11.89 -39.00 -33.01
C GLN A 183 11.15 -39.26 -31.70
N ALA A 184 11.67 -40.29 -31.05
CA ALA A 184 11.23 -40.89 -29.81
C ALA A 184 10.72 -39.85 -28.81
N ALA A 185 9.60 -40.18 -28.16
CA ALA A 185 9.46 -39.86 -26.75
C ALA A 185 10.78 -40.26 -26.09
N ASP A 186 11.60 -39.28 -25.68
CA ASP A 186 12.82 -39.58 -24.95
C ASP A 186 12.40 -40.47 -23.77
N PRO A 187 12.83 -41.75 -23.70
CA PRO A 187 12.41 -42.66 -22.64
C PRO A 187 12.80 -42.09 -21.27
N GLN A 188 13.84 -41.27 -21.25
CA GLN A 188 14.26 -40.50 -20.09
C GLN A 188 13.22 -39.48 -19.62
N LEU A 189 12.48 -38.83 -20.51
CA LEU A 189 11.46 -37.85 -20.15
C LEU A 189 10.19 -38.53 -19.62
N GLU A 190 9.82 -39.67 -20.20
CA GLU A 190 8.74 -40.51 -19.66
C GLU A 190 9.12 -41.12 -18.30
N GLU A 191 10.36 -41.59 -18.13
CA GLU A 191 10.87 -42.07 -16.85
C GLU A 191 10.90 -40.98 -15.78
N LEU A 192 11.35 -39.76 -16.12
CA LEU A 192 11.32 -38.62 -15.19
C LEU A 192 9.88 -38.23 -14.84
N MET A 193 8.96 -38.27 -15.80
CA MET A 193 7.54 -38.01 -15.54
C MET A 193 6.92 -39.09 -14.64
N LEU A 194 7.28 -40.36 -14.83
CA LEU A 194 6.83 -41.46 -13.98
C LEU A 194 7.42 -41.36 -12.56
N ARG A 195 8.70 -40.97 -12.43
CA ARG A 195 9.32 -40.68 -11.13
C ARG A 195 8.61 -39.52 -10.43
N LEU A 196 8.36 -38.42 -11.13
CA LEU A 196 7.63 -37.29 -10.58
C LEU A 196 6.22 -37.69 -10.14
N LYS A 197 5.48 -38.43 -10.96
CA LYS A 197 4.15 -38.94 -10.60
C LYS A 197 4.20 -39.85 -9.37
N LYS A 198 5.23 -40.70 -9.26
CA LYS A 198 5.45 -41.58 -8.11
C LYS A 198 5.76 -40.76 -6.84
N GLU A 199 6.65 -39.78 -6.93
CA GLU A 199 6.98 -38.90 -5.80
C GLU A 199 5.79 -38.06 -5.37
N VAL A 200 5.02 -37.50 -6.30
CA VAL A 200 3.81 -36.73 -6.00
C VAL A 200 2.75 -37.61 -5.32
N LEU A 201 2.56 -38.85 -5.77
CA LEU A 201 1.65 -39.79 -5.11
C LEU A 201 2.17 -40.22 -3.74
N GLY A 202 3.49 -40.40 -3.58
CA GLY A 202 4.14 -40.68 -2.31
C GLY A 202 3.97 -39.54 -1.30
N ALA A 203 4.23 -38.31 -1.73
CA ALA A 203 4.03 -37.10 -0.93
C ALA A 203 2.57 -36.89 -0.55
N LYS A 204 1.63 -37.13 -1.48
CA LYS A 204 0.19 -37.07 -1.20
C LYS A 204 -0.21 -38.10 -0.14
N ARG A 205 0.25 -39.35 -0.28
CA ARG A 205 -0.02 -40.40 0.71
C ARG A 205 0.57 -40.04 2.08
N ALA A 206 1.80 -39.52 2.12
CA ALA A 206 2.42 -39.09 3.37
C ALA A 206 1.65 -37.95 4.04
N MET A 207 1.14 -36.99 3.25
CA MET A 207 0.28 -35.91 3.73
C MET A 207 -1.06 -36.44 4.26
N ASP A 208 -1.70 -37.36 3.54
CA ASP A 208 -2.96 -37.98 3.95
C ASP A 208 -2.78 -38.76 5.28
N GLU A 209 -1.73 -39.57 5.40
CA GLU A 209 -1.41 -40.29 6.64
C GLU A 209 -1.07 -39.33 7.80
N ALA A 210 -0.38 -38.22 7.55
CA ALA A 210 -0.11 -37.20 8.58
C ALA A 210 -1.40 -36.50 9.05
N ASN A 211 -2.32 -36.21 8.12
CA ASN A 211 -3.62 -35.65 8.44
C ASN A 211 -4.48 -36.63 9.24
N GLU A 212 -4.50 -37.92 8.88
CA GLU A 212 -5.19 -38.96 9.62
C GLU A 212 -4.67 -39.04 11.07
N ARG A 213 -3.34 -39.15 11.26
CA ARG A 213 -2.72 -39.14 12.60
C ARG A 213 -3.09 -37.89 13.41
N ARG A 214 -3.13 -36.71 12.77
CA ARG A 214 -3.52 -35.45 13.42
C ARG A 214 -4.99 -35.49 13.86
N THR A 215 -5.89 -35.97 13.02
CA THR A 215 -7.32 -36.08 13.37
C THR A 215 -7.57 -37.11 14.47
N GLU A 216 -6.83 -38.23 14.48
CA GLU A 216 -6.89 -39.23 15.54
C GLU A 216 -6.38 -38.67 16.87
N ALA A 217 -5.25 -37.97 16.86
CA ALA A 217 -4.72 -37.30 18.05
C ALA A 217 -5.69 -36.24 18.60
N GLN A 218 -6.35 -35.48 17.72
CA GLN A 218 -7.35 -34.49 18.12
C GLN A 218 -8.60 -35.15 18.74
N ARG A 219 -9.09 -36.24 18.16
CA ARG A 219 -10.19 -37.03 18.75
C ARG A 219 -9.83 -37.61 20.12
N GLN A 220 -8.59 -38.07 20.30
CA GLN A 220 -8.09 -38.56 21.58
C GLN A 220 -7.94 -37.44 22.63
N ALA A 221 -7.59 -36.23 22.21
CA ALA A 221 -7.49 -35.06 23.07
C ALA A 221 -8.88 -34.55 23.52
N GLU A 222 -9.88 -34.55 22.64
CA GLU A 222 -11.26 -34.13 22.95
C GLU A 222 -11.94 -35.05 23.98
N GLY A 223 -11.54 -36.33 24.06
CA GLY A 223 -12.03 -37.28 25.06
C GLY A 223 -11.42 -37.14 26.46
N ARG A 224 -10.27 -36.46 26.61
CA ARG A 224 -9.59 -36.25 27.90
C ARG A 224 -9.93 -34.86 28.45
N ARG A 225 -10.87 -34.78 29.39
CA ARG A 225 -11.13 -33.55 30.16
C ARG A 225 -9.90 -33.20 31.00
N ASN A 226 -9.24 -32.10 30.63
CA ASN A 226 -8.16 -31.39 31.34
C ASN A 226 -6.96 -32.26 31.76
N PRO A 227 -5.88 -32.32 30.94
CA PRO A 227 -4.64 -32.98 31.33
C PRO A 227 -4.04 -32.32 32.57
N GLY A 228 -3.46 -33.12 33.46
CA GLY A 228 -2.81 -32.62 34.67
C GLY A 228 -1.65 -31.68 34.34
N LEU A 229 -1.35 -30.72 35.23
CA LEU A 229 -0.29 -29.71 35.00
C LEU A 229 1.06 -30.33 34.62
N GLN A 230 1.39 -31.49 35.21
CA GLN A 230 2.63 -32.23 34.94
C GLN A 230 2.65 -32.85 33.53
N GLU A 231 1.50 -33.31 33.02
CA GLU A 231 1.37 -33.82 31.65
C GLU A 231 1.46 -32.67 30.64
N GLN A 232 0.91 -31.50 30.97
CA GLN A 232 1.04 -30.30 30.14
C GLN A 232 2.48 -29.82 30.05
N VAL A 233 3.20 -29.76 31.18
CA VAL A 233 4.62 -29.38 31.19
C VAL A 233 5.46 -30.40 30.42
N TYR A 234 5.15 -31.69 30.53
CA TYR A 234 5.82 -32.73 29.76
C TYR A 234 5.54 -32.59 28.25
N ALA A 235 4.28 -32.42 27.85
CA ALA A 235 3.89 -32.21 26.45
C ALA A 235 4.53 -30.94 25.86
N LEU A 236 4.61 -29.85 26.63
CA LEU A 236 5.30 -28.62 26.19
C LEU A 236 6.81 -28.82 26.05
N ARG A 237 7.44 -29.64 26.89
CA ARG A 237 8.85 -30.00 26.73
C ARG A 237 9.06 -30.84 25.48
N CYS A 238 8.22 -31.84 25.23
CA CYS A 238 8.27 -32.63 24.00
C CYS A 238 8.05 -31.75 22.75
N ALA A 239 7.04 -30.87 22.77
CA ALA A 239 6.79 -29.95 21.65
C ALA A 239 7.96 -28.98 21.43
N ARG A 240 8.61 -28.52 22.51
CA ARG A 240 9.85 -27.73 22.41
C ARG A 240 10.96 -28.55 21.77
N ASP A 241 11.17 -29.77 22.23
CA ASP A 241 12.27 -30.62 21.74
C ASP A 241 12.04 -31.00 20.27
N GLU A 242 10.81 -31.28 19.85
CA GLU A 242 10.43 -31.49 18.44
C GLU A 242 10.62 -30.22 17.58
N LEU A 243 10.29 -29.04 18.11
CA LEU A 243 10.53 -27.78 17.39
C LEU A 243 12.03 -27.49 17.27
N VAL A 244 12.81 -27.79 18.30
CA VAL A 244 14.27 -27.67 18.27
C VAL A 244 14.83 -28.62 17.22
N GLU A 245 14.42 -29.89 17.22
CA GLU A 245 14.84 -30.87 16.21
C GLU A 245 14.42 -30.46 14.80
N TRP A 246 13.22 -29.91 14.62
CA TRP A 246 12.76 -29.41 13.32
C TRP A 246 13.57 -28.20 12.85
N VAL A 247 13.84 -27.24 13.74
CA VAL A 247 14.67 -26.07 13.43
C VAL A 247 16.11 -26.49 13.14
N GLU A 248 16.69 -27.39 13.93
CA GLU A 248 18.03 -27.94 13.71
C GLU A 248 18.08 -28.71 12.38
N GLY A 249 17.05 -29.48 12.04
CA GLY A 249 16.93 -30.17 10.77
C GLY A 249 16.78 -29.22 9.58
N GLU A 250 16.04 -28.12 9.73
CA GLU A 250 15.89 -27.12 8.67
C GLU A 250 17.16 -26.28 8.51
N LEU A 251 17.85 -25.95 9.60
CA LEU A 251 19.16 -25.30 9.58
C LEU A 251 20.22 -26.22 8.95
N ALA A 252 20.18 -27.53 9.19
CA ALA A 252 21.09 -28.49 8.56
C ALA A 252 20.89 -28.53 7.03
N LYS A 253 19.65 -28.52 6.54
CA LYS A 253 19.35 -28.45 5.09
C LYS A 253 19.84 -27.14 4.47
N LEU A 254 19.72 -26.02 5.17
CA LEU A 254 20.21 -24.73 4.67
C LEU A 254 21.74 -24.71 4.56
N VAL A 255 22.45 -25.40 5.45
CA VAL A 255 23.92 -25.54 5.36
C VAL A 255 24.32 -26.42 4.16
N GLU A 256 23.59 -27.51 3.89
CA GLU A 256 23.82 -28.35 2.70
C GLU A 256 23.45 -27.62 1.38
N GLU A 257 22.39 -26.80 1.39
CA GLU A 257 22.01 -25.96 0.25
C GLU A 257 23.02 -24.82 0.02
N GLU A 258 23.55 -24.17 1.06
CA GLU A 258 24.61 -23.16 0.92
C GLU A 258 25.92 -23.75 0.38
N GLU A 259 26.29 -24.97 0.75
CA GLU A 259 27.49 -25.65 0.23
C GLU A 259 27.32 -26.04 -1.26
N SER A 260 26.11 -26.43 -1.68
CA SER A 260 25.79 -26.68 -3.10
C SER A 260 25.64 -25.41 -3.94
N VAL A 261 25.18 -24.29 -3.36
CA VAL A 261 25.07 -22.99 -4.04
C VAL A 261 26.44 -22.28 -4.11
N LEU A 262 27.36 -22.54 -3.18
CA LEU A 262 28.74 -22.03 -3.23
C LEU A 262 29.61 -22.72 -4.30
N GLU A 263 29.35 -23.98 -4.65
CA GLU A 263 30.06 -24.68 -5.73
C GLU A 263 29.57 -24.27 -7.15
N ASP A 264 28.32 -23.83 -7.30
CA ASP A 264 27.71 -23.49 -8.60
C ASP A 264 27.75 -21.98 -8.96
N LEU A 265 28.32 -21.13 -8.09
CA LEU A 265 28.52 -19.68 -8.33
C LEU A 265 29.95 -19.29 -8.75
N SER A 266 30.64 -20.18 -9.47
CA SER A 266 31.71 -19.76 -10.37
C SER A 266 31.16 -19.73 -11.80
N PRO A 267 30.81 -18.53 -12.30
CA PRO A 267 31.51 -18.11 -13.50
C PRO A 267 31.86 -16.62 -13.48
N VAL A 268 33.16 -16.38 -13.50
CA VAL A 268 33.77 -15.28 -14.24
C VAL A 268 33.19 -15.25 -15.66
N LYS A 269 32.26 -14.32 -15.94
CA LYS A 269 31.98 -13.91 -17.32
C LYS A 269 31.58 -12.44 -17.39
N LYS A 270 32.58 -11.68 -17.81
CA LYS A 270 32.55 -10.35 -18.41
C LYS A 270 31.21 -10.05 -19.11
N GLN A 271 30.62 -8.90 -18.78
CA GLN A 271 29.97 -8.06 -19.79
C GLN A 271 30.35 -6.58 -19.60
N PRO A 272 30.44 -5.83 -20.72
CA PRO A 272 31.19 -4.60 -20.85
C PRO A 272 30.34 -3.35 -20.66
N ASN A 273 31.01 -2.25 -20.30
CA ASN A 273 30.66 -0.84 -20.51
C ASN A 273 29.18 -0.48 -20.68
N ALA A 274 28.61 0.13 -19.64
CA ALA A 274 27.73 1.29 -19.80
C ALA A 274 27.96 2.24 -18.62
N GLU A 275 28.54 3.38 -18.95
CA GLU A 275 28.96 4.47 -18.09
C GLU A 275 27.79 5.09 -17.34
N VAL A 276 27.93 5.24 -16.02
CA VAL A 276 27.28 6.33 -15.28
C VAL A 276 28.31 6.94 -14.33
N GLY A 277 28.44 8.26 -14.45
CA GLY A 277 29.46 9.11 -13.85
C GLY A 277 29.65 8.99 -12.34
N HIS A 278 30.93 8.99 -11.98
CA HIS A 278 31.58 9.46 -10.76
C HIS A 278 30.70 9.83 -9.56
N THR A 279 30.92 9.11 -8.45
CA THR A 279 31.61 9.68 -7.28
C THR A 279 32.49 8.62 -6.62
N ASP A 280 33.78 8.93 -6.52
CA ASP A 280 34.82 8.29 -5.69
C ASP A 280 34.90 6.75 -5.69
N GLU A 281 35.45 6.19 -6.77
CA GLU A 281 36.06 4.85 -6.75
C GLU A 281 37.38 4.87 -5.95
N ARG A 282 37.30 5.12 -4.64
CA ARG A 282 38.28 4.51 -3.74
C ARG A 282 38.03 3.01 -3.78
N PRO A 283 39.06 2.16 -3.98
CA PRO A 283 38.85 0.72 -4.00
C PRO A 283 38.05 0.34 -2.76
N TYR A 284 36.99 -0.45 -2.94
CA TYR A 284 36.07 -0.85 -1.86
C TYR A 284 36.80 -1.33 -0.60
N GLN A 285 38.01 -1.89 -0.78
CA GLN A 285 38.93 -2.28 0.28
C GLN A 285 39.41 -1.10 1.15
N GLU A 286 39.73 0.06 0.58
CA GLU A 286 40.10 1.26 1.35
C GLU A 286 38.90 1.81 2.12
N GLN A 287 37.70 1.80 1.54
CA GLN A 287 36.49 2.21 2.26
C GLN A 287 36.16 1.24 3.41
N LEU A 288 36.39 -0.05 3.21
CA LEU A 288 36.21 -1.08 4.23
C LEU A 288 37.25 -0.93 5.35
N GLN A 289 38.51 -0.65 5.00
CA GLN A 289 39.58 -0.36 5.96
C GLN A 289 39.25 0.90 6.77
N GLU A 290 38.85 1.99 6.14
CA GLU A 290 38.49 3.23 6.83
C GLU A 290 37.31 3.02 7.81
N ARG A 291 36.31 2.23 7.41
CA ARG A 291 35.19 1.86 8.29
C ARG A 291 35.64 0.97 9.45
N TYR A 292 36.55 0.04 9.19
CA TYR A 292 37.09 -0.85 10.23
C TYR A 292 37.96 -0.08 11.23
N GLU A 293 38.77 0.87 10.76
CA GLU A 293 39.55 1.78 11.61
C GLU A 293 38.64 2.65 12.48
N LYS A 294 37.58 3.22 11.92
CA LYS A 294 36.57 3.97 12.70
C LYS A 294 35.90 3.10 13.76
N TYR A 295 35.59 1.85 13.43
CA TYR A 295 35.02 0.88 14.37
C TYR A 295 36.00 0.56 15.51
N VAL A 296 37.27 0.28 15.19
CA VAL A 296 38.31 -0.01 16.20
C VAL A 296 38.57 1.20 17.09
N ALA A 297 38.62 2.41 16.53
CA ALA A 297 38.80 3.64 17.29
C ALA A 297 37.61 3.90 18.25
N ALA A 298 36.38 3.71 17.79
CA ALA A 298 35.19 3.81 18.64
C ALA A 298 35.16 2.75 19.76
N ARG A 299 35.65 1.54 19.48
CA ARG A 299 35.74 0.48 20.48
C ARG A 299 36.84 0.74 21.50
N ALA A 300 37.98 1.26 21.07
CA ALA A 300 39.07 1.67 21.94
C ALA A 300 38.67 2.84 22.84
N SER A 301 37.94 3.83 22.31
CA SER A 301 37.42 4.93 23.13
C SER A 301 36.40 4.44 24.16
N LEU A 302 35.50 3.53 23.78
CA LEU A 302 34.55 2.92 24.71
C LEU A 302 35.28 2.15 25.82
N ILE A 303 36.27 1.32 25.48
CA ILE A 303 37.10 0.62 26.48
C ILE A 303 37.80 1.63 27.40
N SER A 304 38.37 2.71 26.87
CA SER A 304 39.02 3.74 27.71
C SER A 304 38.04 4.45 28.65
N THR A 305 36.79 4.65 28.23
CA THR A 305 35.74 5.22 29.12
C THR A 305 35.32 4.24 30.19
N VAL A 306 35.22 2.94 29.87
CA VAL A 306 34.87 1.88 30.83
C VAL A 306 36.02 1.67 31.83
N ASP A 307 37.27 1.66 31.36
CA ASP A 307 38.46 1.59 32.22
C ASP A 307 38.59 2.86 33.08
N GLY A 308 38.27 4.04 32.54
CA GLY A 308 38.20 5.29 33.29
C GLY A 308 37.12 5.29 34.38
N MET A 309 35.95 4.71 34.10
CA MET A 309 34.87 4.51 35.08
C MET A 309 35.25 3.47 36.13
N SER A 310 35.98 2.42 35.76
CA SER A 310 36.49 1.38 36.68
C SER A 310 37.63 1.91 37.57
N ALA A 311 38.48 2.80 37.05
CA ALA A 311 39.56 3.46 37.79
C ALA A 311 39.06 4.59 38.72
N SER A 312 37.96 5.26 38.38
CA SER A 312 37.32 6.29 39.22
C SER A 312 36.58 5.72 40.44
N GLY A 313 36.51 4.40 40.60
CA GLY A 313 35.95 3.70 41.76
C GLY A 313 36.91 3.52 42.95
N LYS A 314 38.16 4.01 42.89
CA LYS A 314 39.11 3.96 44.01
C LYS A 314 39.10 5.27 44.78
N GLY A 315 38.20 5.36 45.76
CA GLY A 315 38.07 6.54 46.61
C GLY A 315 37.35 6.33 47.93
N ILE A 316 37.58 5.21 48.63
CA ILE A 316 37.31 5.12 50.09
C ILE A 316 38.43 4.31 50.74
N THR A 317 39.42 5.01 51.32
CA THR A 317 40.36 4.46 52.31
C THR A 317 39.84 4.75 53.70
N GLY A 318 39.73 3.71 54.56
CA GLY A 318 39.42 3.87 55.97
C GLY A 318 39.53 2.57 56.79
N ALA A 319 40.73 2.33 57.31
CA ALA A 319 41.06 1.68 58.60
C ALA A 319 40.94 0.13 58.81
N ASP A 320 42.14 -0.47 58.91
CA ASP A 320 42.66 -1.42 59.93
C ASP A 320 41.96 -2.76 60.32
N GLY A 321 42.56 -3.86 59.82
CA GLY A 321 43.10 -5.00 60.61
C GLY A 321 42.21 -6.25 60.86
N PRO A 322 42.78 -7.44 61.16
CA PRO A 322 44.12 -7.97 60.92
C PRO A 322 44.15 -9.34 60.17
N LYS A 323 45.38 -9.77 59.90
CA LYS A 323 45.84 -10.94 59.15
C LYS A 323 45.27 -12.29 59.64
N SER A 324 44.96 -13.19 58.70
CA SER A 324 45.20 -14.63 58.87
C SER A 324 45.61 -15.28 57.55
N LYS A 325 46.66 -16.10 57.62
CA LYS A 325 47.25 -16.87 56.52
C LYS A 325 46.46 -18.16 56.32
N SER A 326 46.15 -18.53 55.07
CA SER A 326 46.38 -19.87 54.51
C SER A 326 45.90 -19.97 53.05
N LEU A 327 46.79 -20.43 52.17
CA LEU A 327 46.45 -21.15 50.93
C LEU A 327 46.18 -22.64 51.29
N PRO A 328 45.60 -23.52 50.46
CA PRO A 328 45.36 -23.42 49.00
C PRO A 328 43.99 -23.99 48.51
N ALA A 329 43.83 -24.06 47.18
CA ALA A 329 42.97 -24.99 46.42
C ALA A 329 41.46 -24.70 46.31
N SER A 330 41.03 -24.17 45.16
CA SER A 330 40.19 -24.89 44.18
C SER A 330 39.78 -23.92 43.06
N LEU A 331 40.17 -24.24 41.84
CA LEU A 331 39.76 -23.54 40.61
C LEU A 331 38.40 -24.05 40.13
N GLN A 332 37.36 -23.97 40.97
CA GLN A 332 35.98 -24.20 40.56
C GLN A 332 35.08 -23.23 41.33
N ASP A 333 34.17 -22.60 40.59
CA ASP A 333 33.12 -21.68 41.05
C ASP A 333 33.53 -20.23 41.36
N ALA A 334 33.56 -19.41 40.30
CA ALA A 334 33.35 -17.98 40.41
C ALA A 334 32.36 -17.50 39.33
N ILE A 335 31.15 -18.06 39.34
CA ILE A 335 30.00 -17.20 39.06
C ILE A 335 29.84 -16.40 40.35
N PRO A 336 30.06 -15.07 40.37
CA PRO A 336 29.71 -14.29 41.54
C PRO A 336 28.21 -14.49 41.73
N THR A 337 27.83 -15.23 42.75
CA THR A 337 26.44 -15.35 43.18
C THR A 337 26.05 -13.97 43.71
N LEU A 338 25.61 -13.09 42.80
CA LEU A 338 25.04 -11.81 43.17
C LEU A 338 23.92 -12.12 44.16
N LYS A 339 24.09 -11.68 45.40
CA LYS A 339 23.01 -11.78 46.37
C LYS A 339 21.90 -10.90 45.84
N VAL A 340 20.67 -11.39 45.84
CA VAL A 340 19.48 -10.65 45.36
C VAL A 340 19.38 -9.26 46.01
N ALA A 341 19.91 -9.12 47.24
CA ALA A 341 20.05 -7.85 47.96
C ALA A 341 20.87 -6.78 47.22
N ASP A 342 21.87 -7.16 46.44
CA ASP A 342 22.77 -6.26 45.73
C ASP A 342 22.13 -5.74 44.42
N ILE A 343 21.09 -6.42 43.92
CA ILE A 343 20.37 -6.08 42.67
C ILE A 343 19.12 -5.22 42.94
N LEU A 344 18.55 -5.33 44.15
CA LEU A 344 17.36 -4.57 44.58
C LEU A 344 17.43 -3.06 44.30
N PRO A 345 18.53 -2.33 44.54
CA PRO A 345 18.58 -0.89 44.25
C PRO A 345 18.55 -0.56 42.75
N TYR A 346 18.94 -1.48 41.87
CA TYR A 346 18.98 -1.30 40.41
C TYR A 346 17.72 -1.83 39.71
N LEU A 347 16.86 -2.55 40.43
CA LEU A 347 15.61 -3.11 39.92
C LEU A 347 14.67 -2.04 39.35
N PRO A 348 14.49 -0.85 39.97
CA PRO A 348 13.67 0.22 39.41
C PRO A 348 14.22 0.73 38.07
N SER A 349 15.52 0.91 37.94
CA SER A 349 16.14 1.34 36.68
C SER A 349 16.02 0.27 35.59
N LEU A 350 16.22 -1.00 35.93
CA LEU A 350 16.10 -2.11 34.98
C LEU A 350 14.66 -2.29 34.49
N LEU A 351 13.69 -2.09 35.38
CA LEU A 351 12.27 -2.15 35.05
C LEU A 351 11.86 -0.95 34.19
N GLN A 352 12.45 0.22 34.43
CA GLN A 352 12.27 1.38 33.58
C GLN A 352 12.84 1.14 32.18
N THR A 353 14.07 0.63 32.06
CA THR A 353 14.66 0.32 30.75
C THR A 353 13.87 -0.75 29.99
N ALA A 354 13.34 -1.76 30.69
CA ALA A 354 12.49 -2.78 30.06
C ALA A 354 11.15 -2.19 29.56
N ARG A 355 10.58 -1.20 30.27
CA ARG A 355 9.40 -0.46 29.81
C ARG A 355 9.73 0.41 28.61
N ASP A 356 10.86 1.11 28.65
CA ASP A 356 11.31 1.98 27.56
C ASP A 356 11.56 1.16 26.30
N GLU A 357 12.23 0.00 26.41
CA GLU A 357 12.42 -0.95 25.32
C GLU A 357 11.09 -1.42 24.73
N ARG A 358 10.13 -1.81 25.58
CA ARG A 358 8.80 -2.23 25.11
C ARG A 358 8.07 -1.08 24.41
N SER A 359 8.20 0.15 24.91
CA SER A 359 7.60 1.33 24.28
C SER A 359 8.23 1.63 22.92
N LEU A 360 9.54 1.48 22.79
CA LEU A 360 10.29 1.72 21.56
C LEU A 360 9.99 0.63 20.52
N LEU A 361 9.83 -0.62 20.93
CA LEU A 361 9.34 -1.71 20.08
C LEU A 361 7.91 -1.44 19.58
N GLN A 362 7.04 -0.93 20.43
CA GLN A 362 5.68 -0.55 20.03
C GLN A 362 5.68 0.62 19.04
N GLN A 363 6.52 1.63 19.25
CA GLN A 363 6.66 2.75 18.32
C GLN A 363 7.24 2.32 16.97
N THR A 364 8.30 1.50 16.97
CA THR A 364 8.91 1.00 15.73
C THR A 364 7.96 0.11 14.94
N THR A 365 7.18 -0.74 15.59
CA THR A 365 6.15 -1.54 14.92
C THR A 365 5.03 -0.66 14.35
N TYR A 366 4.58 0.35 15.09
CA TYR A 366 3.62 1.34 14.60
C TYR A 366 4.14 2.07 13.35
N PHE A 367 5.36 2.59 13.38
CA PHE A 367 5.95 3.29 12.24
C PHE A 367 6.16 2.38 11.03
N ARG A 368 6.55 1.11 11.25
CA ARG A 368 6.65 0.14 10.16
C ARG A 368 5.30 -0.11 9.50
N HIS A 369 4.23 -0.23 10.30
CA HIS A 369 2.88 -0.39 9.77
C HIS A 369 2.44 0.85 8.99
N GLN A 370 2.67 2.04 9.53
CA GLN A 370 2.33 3.31 8.87
C GLN A 370 3.12 3.52 7.56
N LEU A 371 4.40 3.13 7.52
CA LEU A 371 5.22 3.20 6.32
C LEU A 371 4.73 2.19 5.28
N ALA A 372 4.41 0.96 5.69
CA ALA A 372 3.84 -0.05 4.82
C ALA A 372 2.50 0.41 4.22
N SER A 373 1.59 0.96 5.04
CA SER A 373 0.30 1.46 4.57
C SER A 373 0.46 2.64 3.59
N ALA A 374 1.32 3.61 3.92
CA ALA A 374 1.63 4.74 3.03
C ALA A 374 2.25 4.27 1.71
N SER A 375 3.16 3.28 1.75
CA SER A 375 3.76 2.70 0.54
C SER A 375 2.71 2.03 -0.35
N GLU A 376 1.74 1.34 0.26
CA GLU A 376 0.67 0.68 -0.48
C GLU A 376 -0.30 1.69 -1.10
N GLU A 377 -0.62 2.77 -0.39
CA GLU A 377 -1.40 3.89 -0.91
C GLU A 377 -0.70 4.58 -2.10
N ILE A 378 0.60 4.83 -2.00
CA ILE A 378 1.39 5.38 -3.11
C ILE A 378 1.35 4.42 -4.31
N LEU A 379 1.55 3.12 -4.10
CA LEU A 379 1.46 2.14 -5.18
C LEU A 379 0.05 2.06 -5.79
N ARG A 380 -1.00 2.16 -4.97
CA ARG A 380 -2.40 2.20 -5.47
C ARG A 380 -2.65 3.45 -6.31
N THR A 381 -2.20 4.62 -5.85
CA THR A 381 -2.35 5.87 -6.60
C THR A 381 -1.56 5.85 -7.91
N ILE A 382 -0.33 5.35 -7.90
CA ILE A 382 0.48 5.16 -9.12
C ILE A 382 -0.21 4.20 -10.09
N ARG A 383 -0.74 3.06 -9.63
CA ARG A 383 -1.49 2.13 -10.50
C ARG A 383 -2.74 2.77 -11.08
N ARG A 384 -3.47 3.55 -10.27
CA ARG A 384 -4.66 4.28 -10.73
C ARG A 384 -4.29 5.30 -11.79
N LEU A 385 -3.26 6.12 -11.53
CA LEU A 385 -2.73 7.08 -12.50
C LEU A 385 -2.23 6.37 -13.76
N ALA A 386 -1.64 5.17 -13.66
CA ALA A 386 -1.16 4.41 -14.82
C ALA A 386 -2.32 3.85 -15.65
N GLY A 387 -3.43 3.50 -15.00
CA GLY A 387 -4.66 3.12 -15.71
C GLY A 387 -5.41 4.30 -16.33
N GLU A 388 -5.32 5.49 -15.72
CA GLU A 388 -5.94 6.72 -16.21
C GLU A 388 -5.09 7.43 -17.28
N SER A 389 -3.75 7.30 -17.22
CA SER A 389 -2.85 7.88 -18.20
C SER A 389 -2.55 6.89 -19.32
N HIS A 390 -2.66 7.32 -20.57
CA HIS A 390 -2.15 6.56 -21.71
C HIS A 390 -0.63 6.75 -21.92
N LEU A 391 0.06 7.42 -21.00
CA LEU A 391 1.49 7.75 -21.09
C LEU A 391 2.37 6.58 -20.64
N ALA A 392 2.00 5.90 -19.56
CA ALA A 392 2.73 4.74 -19.05
C ALA A 392 2.00 3.43 -19.35
N ALA A 393 2.74 2.34 -19.54
CA ALA A 393 2.13 1.03 -19.77
C ALA A 393 1.23 0.61 -18.59
N PRO A 394 0.02 0.10 -18.86
CA PRO A 394 -0.93 -0.29 -17.81
C PRO A 394 -0.32 -1.39 -16.95
N GLY A 395 -0.30 -1.18 -15.64
CA GLY A 395 0.29 -2.11 -14.66
C GLY A 395 1.75 -1.81 -14.29
N SER A 396 2.39 -0.80 -14.86
CA SER A 396 3.71 -0.36 -14.40
C SER A 396 3.62 0.32 -13.03
N THR A 397 4.14 -0.35 -11.99
CA THR A 397 4.28 0.21 -10.64
C THR A 397 5.61 0.95 -10.45
N THR A 398 6.53 0.79 -11.40
CA THR A 398 7.90 1.32 -11.32
C THR A 398 7.94 2.78 -11.72
N THR A 399 8.41 3.64 -10.82
CA THR A 399 8.60 5.09 -11.06
C THR A 399 9.54 5.38 -12.24
N LEU A 400 10.48 4.47 -12.54
CA LEU A 400 11.35 4.57 -13.70
C LEU A 400 10.59 4.49 -15.04
N ALA A 401 9.54 3.68 -15.12
CA ALA A 401 8.73 3.58 -16.33
C ALA A 401 8.01 4.90 -16.63
N TRP A 402 7.52 5.56 -15.59
CA TRP A 402 6.95 6.90 -15.66
C TRP A 402 7.97 7.97 -16.05
N ALA A 403 9.18 7.90 -15.51
CA ALA A 403 10.24 8.83 -15.87
C ALA A 403 10.64 8.71 -17.34
N ASN A 404 10.68 7.49 -17.88
CA ASN A 404 10.98 7.26 -19.29
C ASN A 404 9.83 7.67 -20.20
N ALA A 405 8.59 7.31 -19.86
CA ALA A 405 7.40 7.74 -20.58
C ALA A 405 7.26 9.28 -20.62
N ALA A 406 7.56 9.95 -19.50
CA ALA A 406 7.56 11.41 -19.45
C ALA A 406 8.64 12.00 -20.37
N LYS A 407 9.85 11.43 -20.39
CA LYS A 407 10.91 11.87 -21.31
C LYS A 407 10.51 11.69 -22.77
N GLU A 408 9.94 10.55 -23.12
CA GLU A 408 9.48 10.25 -24.49
C GLU A 408 8.34 11.19 -24.92
N ALA A 409 7.35 11.42 -24.05
CA ALA A 409 6.28 12.36 -24.31
C ALA A 409 6.80 13.80 -24.46
N THR A 410 7.75 14.22 -23.61
CA THR A 410 8.37 15.55 -23.77
C THR A 410 9.10 15.66 -25.10
N ALA A 411 9.85 14.64 -25.51
CA ALA A 411 10.57 14.62 -26.78
C ALA A 411 9.60 14.70 -27.98
N SER A 412 8.53 13.91 -27.96
CA SER A 412 7.48 13.96 -28.99
C SER A 412 6.82 15.34 -29.06
N THR A 413 6.45 15.93 -27.92
CA THR A 413 5.86 17.29 -27.93
C THR A 413 6.83 18.35 -28.41
N THR A 414 8.13 18.24 -28.12
CA THR A 414 9.12 19.18 -28.66
C THR A 414 9.26 19.05 -30.17
N GLU A 415 9.26 17.83 -30.71
CA GLU A 415 9.32 17.58 -32.15
C GLU A 415 8.07 18.14 -32.86
N ASP A 416 6.88 17.90 -32.32
CA ASP A 416 5.63 18.43 -32.87
C ASP A 416 5.59 19.97 -32.85
N VAL A 417 6.08 20.59 -31.77
CA VAL A 417 6.15 22.06 -31.66
C VAL A 417 7.16 22.63 -32.63
N GLU A 418 8.33 21.99 -32.78
CA GLU A 418 9.35 22.40 -33.76
C GLU A 418 8.84 22.27 -35.20
N GLY A 419 8.15 21.17 -35.52
CA GLY A 419 7.51 20.95 -36.81
C GLY A 419 6.47 22.04 -37.12
N ASN A 420 5.56 22.31 -36.18
CA ASN A 420 4.56 23.37 -36.31
C ASN A 420 5.19 24.76 -36.47
N LEU A 421 6.31 25.01 -35.78
CA LEU A 421 7.04 26.27 -35.86
C LEU A 421 7.73 26.45 -37.23
N GLU A 422 8.27 25.38 -37.81
CA GLU A 422 8.81 25.41 -39.17
C GLU A 422 7.71 25.57 -40.24
N GLU A 423 6.55 24.92 -40.07
CA GLU A 423 5.40 25.18 -40.93
C GLU A 423 4.92 26.63 -40.85
N ALA A 424 4.82 27.18 -39.65
CA ALA A 424 4.45 28.57 -39.43
C ALA A 424 5.46 29.52 -40.10
N LYS A 425 6.76 29.25 -39.97
CA LYS A 425 7.81 30.02 -40.67
C LYS A 425 7.64 29.95 -42.19
N LYS A 426 7.34 28.78 -42.76
CA LYS A 426 7.08 28.64 -44.21
C LYS A 426 5.86 29.46 -44.64
N ARG A 427 4.76 29.41 -43.89
CA ARG A 427 3.55 30.21 -44.16
C ARG A 427 3.80 31.71 -44.06
N VAL A 428 4.61 32.15 -43.10
CA VAL A 428 5.02 33.56 -42.98
C VAL A 428 5.89 33.98 -44.17
N ARG A 429 6.82 33.13 -44.63
CA ARG A 429 7.63 33.41 -45.82
C ARG A 429 6.78 33.49 -47.09
N SER A 430 5.83 32.58 -47.28
CA SER A 430 4.93 32.65 -48.44
C SER A 430 4.02 33.87 -48.38
N ALA A 431 3.51 34.24 -47.21
CA ALA A 431 2.74 35.47 -47.03
C ALA A 431 3.58 36.72 -47.34
N LYS A 432 4.86 36.76 -46.95
CA LYS A 432 5.79 37.84 -47.31
C LYS A 432 6.00 37.92 -48.83
N GLN A 433 6.24 36.78 -49.50
CA GLN A 433 6.38 36.77 -50.96
C GLN A 433 5.14 37.31 -51.67
N VAL A 434 3.94 36.91 -51.22
CA VAL A 434 2.68 37.45 -51.78
C VAL A 434 2.56 38.95 -51.54
N LEU A 435 2.98 39.45 -50.37
CA LEU A 435 3.00 40.88 -50.08
C LEU A 435 3.97 41.64 -50.98
N ASP A 436 5.19 41.12 -51.16
CA ASP A 436 6.22 41.70 -52.03
C ASP A 436 5.77 41.72 -53.50
N ASP A 437 5.08 40.67 -53.97
CA ASP A 437 4.47 40.60 -55.29
C ASP A 437 3.37 41.67 -55.47
N VAL A 438 2.52 41.86 -54.47
CA VAL A 438 1.47 42.90 -54.49
C VAL A 438 2.07 44.29 -54.47
N GLN A 439 3.12 44.53 -53.67
CA GLN A 439 3.87 45.79 -53.65
C GLN A 439 4.54 46.06 -55.01
N SER A 440 5.19 45.06 -55.60
CA SER A 440 5.81 45.17 -56.92
C SER A 440 4.78 45.48 -58.01
N ARG A 441 3.61 44.84 -57.97
CA ARG A 441 2.49 45.17 -58.87
C ARG A 441 2.02 46.60 -58.68
N ARG A 442 1.87 47.04 -57.42
CA ARG A 442 1.49 48.42 -57.10
C ARG A 442 2.51 49.43 -57.65
N GLU A 443 3.80 49.22 -57.43
CA GLU A 443 4.85 50.09 -57.96
C GLU A 443 4.84 50.13 -59.49
N ASN A 444 4.57 48.99 -60.15
CA ASN A 444 4.43 48.95 -61.60
C ASN A 444 3.20 49.73 -62.09
N PHE A 445 2.07 49.69 -61.36
CA PHE A 445 0.92 50.54 -61.65
C PHE A 445 1.24 52.03 -61.47
N GLU A 446 1.94 52.40 -60.39
CA GLU A 446 2.37 53.78 -60.14
C GLU A 446 3.35 54.28 -61.22
N ARG A 447 4.21 53.42 -61.79
CA ARG A 447 5.11 53.75 -62.91
C ARG A 447 4.41 53.86 -64.27
N LEU A 448 3.27 53.19 -64.46
CA LEU A 448 2.51 53.20 -65.70
C LEU A 448 1.59 54.43 -65.86
N GLY A 449 1.58 55.35 -64.89
CA GLY A 449 1.02 56.69 -65.06
C GLY A 449 -0.48 56.71 -65.32
N ILE A 450 -1.25 56.25 -64.33
CA ILE A 450 -2.62 56.73 -64.09
C ILE A 450 -2.65 57.39 -62.72
#